data_AF-A0A932R7J6-F1
#
_entry.id   AF-A0A932R7J6-F1
#
_cell.length_a   1.000
_cell.length_b   1.000
_cell.length_c   1.000
_cell.angle_alpha   90.00
_cell.angle_beta   90.00
_cell.angle_gamma   90.00
#
_symmetry.space_group_name_H-M   'P 1'
#
loop_
_entity.id
_entity.type
_entity.pdbx_description
1 polymer ?
#
loop_
_entity_poly.entity_id
_entity_poly.type
_entity_poly.pdbx_seq_one_letter_code
_entity_poly.pdbx_strand_id
1 'polypeptide(L)'
;MRIISRQKAIYFFITLGVCLVAAAVALNVGWIILNWREGLKLFLGALLFLVIIAGLVLNTIFLVREIRRNEQHDSFINAVTHELKTPIASIRLYLQTLQRREVDAEQRREFYQSMLLDTERLLRTVEQVLQAGAVGQKKIPAQRLPLEFNALVRECMELASLRHHLRPEDLDYRESLNGAASAGVTGDPEELRTAVSNLLDNAVKYSPEGVHISVELDVPDQERVVLRVRDQGVGIPQHELKRIFRRFYRVA
;
A
#
# COMPACT_ATOMS: atom_id res chain seq x y z
N MET A 1 23.54 -1.46 -6.90
CA MET A 1 24.70 -1.02 -6.09
C MET A 1 24.39 0.06 -5.04
N ARG A 2 23.40 0.95 -5.20
CA ARG A 2 23.07 2.03 -4.24
C ARG A 2 22.30 1.61 -2.96
N ILE A 3 21.58 0.48 -2.97
CA ILE A 3 20.73 0.05 -1.82
C ILE A 3 21.59 -0.54 -0.68
N ILE A 4 22.64 -1.27 -1.02
CA ILE A 4 23.55 -1.90 -0.05
C ILE A 4 24.35 -0.84 0.74
N SER A 5 24.68 0.30 0.12
CA SER A 5 25.39 1.39 0.82
C SER A 5 24.49 2.14 1.81
N ARG A 6 23.19 2.27 1.52
CA ARG A 6 22.21 2.89 2.43
C ARG A 6 21.95 2.04 3.67
N GLN A 7 21.77 0.73 3.52
CA GLN A 7 21.62 -0.17 4.67
C GLN A 7 22.88 -0.17 5.55
N LYS A 8 24.07 -0.23 4.95
CA LYS A 8 25.33 -0.12 5.69
C LYS A 8 25.46 1.22 6.42
N ALA A 9 25.03 2.33 5.81
CA ALA A 9 25.02 3.64 6.47
C ALA A 9 24.05 3.68 7.66
N ILE A 10 22.84 3.12 7.53
CA ILE A 10 21.88 3.04 8.63
C ILE A 10 22.42 2.20 9.79
N TYR A 11 22.98 1.01 9.51
CA TYR A 11 23.63 0.19 10.54
C TYR A 11 24.80 0.93 11.18
N PHE A 12 25.61 1.64 10.40
CA PHE A 12 26.70 2.46 10.92
C PHE A 12 26.20 3.54 11.88
N PHE A 13 25.19 4.33 11.52
CA PHE A 13 24.64 5.36 12.42
C PHE A 13 23.97 4.78 13.67
N ILE A 14 23.28 3.63 13.56
CA ILE A 14 22.69 2.95 14.72
C ILE A 14 23.79 2.46 15.66
N THR A 15 24.81 1.77 15.14
CA THR A 15 25.93 1.28 15.95
C THR A 15 26.71 2.42 16.59
N LEU A 16 26.96 3.50 15.86
CA LEU A 16 27.60 4.71 16.38
C LEU A 16 26.77 5.35 17.50
N GLY A 17 25.44 5.43 17.34
CA GLY A 17 24.54 5.94 18.36
C GLY A 17 24.55 5.08 19.63
N VAL A 18 24.50 3.76 19.50
CA VAL A 18 24.59 2.82 20.63
C VAL A 18 25.94 2.96 21.35
N CYS A 19 27.04 3.05 20.61
CA CYS A 19 28.39 3.25 21.18
C CYS A 19 28.51 4.58 21.92
N LEU A 20 27.96 5.68 21.38
CA LEU A 20 27.96 6.99 22.03
C LEU A 20 27.14 6.97 23.33
N VAL A 21 25.96 6.33 23.31
CA VAL A 21 25.14 6.13 24.52
C VAL A 21 25.91 5.33 25.57
N ALA A 22 26.53 4.21 25.19
CA ALA A 22 27.31 3.39 26.11
C ALA A 22 28.51 4.14 26.72
N ALA A 23 29.25 4.90 25.91
CA ALA A 23 30.35 5.74 26.37
C ALA A 23 29.87 6.84 27.34
N ALA A 24 28.74 7.46 27.04
CA ALA A 24 28.16 8.49 27.88
C ALA A 24 27.68 7.91 29.23
N VAL A 25 27.11 6.70 29.24
CA VAL A 25 26.73 5.98 30.48
C VAL A 25 27.97 5.67 31.33
N ALA A 26 29.03 5.15 30.72
CA ALA A 26 30.27 4.84 31.43
C ALA A 26 30.91 6.08 32.08
N LEU A 27 30.91 7.22 31.37
CA LEU A 27 31.38 8.50 31.90
C LEU A 27 30.50 8.99 33.06
N ASN A 28 29.18 8.84 32.96
CA ASN A 28 28.25 9.21 34.03
C ASN A 28 28.46 8.36 35.29
N VAL A 29 28.60 7.04 35.14
CA VAL A 29 28.90 6.12 36.26
C VAL A 29 30.25 6.45 36.89
N GLY A 30 31.29 6.71 36.09
CA GLY A 30 32.61 7.12 36.59
C GLY A 30 32.55 8.42 37.40
N TRP A 31 31.82 9.43 36.91
CA TRP A 31 31.57 10.68 37.62
C TRP A 31 30.84 10.46 38.95
N ILE A 32 29.81 9.59 38.97
CA ILE A 32 29.06 9.26 40.19
C ILE A 32 29.96 8.64 41.26
N ILE A 33 30.86 7.73 40.86
CA ILE A 33 31.80 7.07 41.78
C ILE A 33 32.78 8.08 42.39
N LEU A 34 33.33 8.99 41.58
CA LEU A 34 34.29 10.02 42.02
C LEU A 34 33.67 11.08 42.94
N ASN A 35 32.39 11.44 42.73
CA ASN A 35 31.73 12.55 43.42
C ASN A 35 30.63 12.10 44.43
N TRP A 36 30.70 10.87 44.96
CA TRP A 36 29.71 10.28 45.88
C TRP A 36 29.28 11.17 47.07
N ARG A 37 30.14 12.09 47.52
CA ARG A 37 29.85 13.01 48.65
C ARG A 37 28.96 14.21 48.29
N GLU A 38 28.69 14.48 47.01
CA GLU A 38 27.97 15.66 46.53
C GLU A 38 26.55 15.33 46.00
N GLY A 39 25.66 14.90 46.90
CA GLY A 39 24.35 14.32 46.55
C GLY A 39 23.48 15.13 45.55
N LEU A 40 23.40 16.45 45.70
CA LEU A 40 22.57 17.29 44.81
C LEU A 40 23.14 17.37 43.38
N LYS A 41 24.47 17.44 43.23
CA LYS A 41 25.13 17.52 41.92
C LYS A 41 25.04 16.19 41.17
N LEU A 42 25.08 15.07 41.89
CA LEU A 42 24.87 13.73 41.33
C LEU A 42 23.45 13.56 40.77
N PHE A 43 22.44 13.99 41.53
CA PHE A 43 21.05 13.93 41.08
C PHE A 43 20.83 14.77 39.81
N LEU A 44 21.33 16.01 39.80
CA LEU A 44 21.21 16.91 38.64
C LEU A 44 21.95 16.35 37.41
N GLY A 45 23.13 15.77 37.60
CA GLY A 45 23.92 15.14 36.54
C GLY A 45 23.25 13.89 35.96
N ALA A 46 22.69 13.03 36.79
CA ALA A 46 21.95 11.85 36.35
C ALA A 46 20.65 12.24 35.60
N LEU A 47 19.95 13.27 36.07
CA LEU A 47 18.75 13.80 35.40
C LEU A 47 19.08 14.37 34.01
N LEU A 48 20.09 15.24 33.91
CA LEU A 48 20.55 15.80 32.64
C LEU A 48 20.96 14.71 31.66
N PHE A 49 21.67 13.69 32.18
CA PHE A 49 22.10 12.54 31.40
C PHE A 49 20.91 11.76 30.81
N LEU A 50 19.88 11.47 31.63
CA LEU A 50 18.67 10.79 31.19
C LEU A 50 17.93 11.59 30.09
N VAL A 51 17.86 12.91 30.22
CA VAL A 51 17.25 13.79 29.22
C VAL A 51 18.02 13.74 27.88
N ILE A 52 19.36 13.75 27.92
CA ILE A 52 20.20 13.65 26.71
C ILE A 52 19.98 12.29 26.02
N ILE A 53 19.98 11.19 26.76
CA ILE A 53 19.73 9.85 26.20
C ILE A 53 18.33 9.78 25.59
N ALA A 54 17.31 10.26 26.28
CA ALA A 54 15.95 10.30 25.76
C ALA A 54 15.86 11.12 24.46
N GLY A 55 16.51 12.28 24.40
CA GLY A 55 16.58 13.11 23.20
C GLY A 55 17.27 12.40 22.03
N LEU A 56 18.37 11.69 22.28
CA LEU A 56 19.13 10.95 21.26
C LEU A 56 18.33 9.77 20.70
N VAL A 57 17.61 9.05 21.57
CA VAL A 57 16.70 7.96 21.18
C VAL A 57 15.55 8.51 20.32
N LEU A 58 14.89 9.58 20.75
CA LEU A 58 13.81 10.22 20.00
C LEU A 58 14.29 10.72 18.63
N ASN A 59 15.46 11.36 18.58
CA ASN A 59 16.07 11.82 17.33
C ASN A 59 16.36 10.65 16.37
N THR A 60 16.94 9.56 16.89
CA THR A 60 17.23 8.35 16.09
C THR A 60 15.94 7.73 15.53
N ILE A 61 14.90 7.62 16.35
CA ILE A 61 13.58 7.11 15.91
C ILE A 61 13.01 8.02 14.81
N PHE A 62 13.07 9.33 14.99
CA PHE A 62 12.58 10.30 14.01
C PHE A 62 13.34 10.19 12.68
N LEU A 63 14.68 10.17 12.72
CA LEU A 63 15.54 10.00 11.54
C LEU A 63 15.25 8.70 10.81
N VAL A 64 15.17 7.57 11.51
CA VAL A 64 14.88 6.27 10.89
C VAL A 64 13.50 6.28 10.24
N ARG A 65 12.51 6.92 10.88
CA ARG A 65 11.16 7.06 10.33
C ARG A 65 11.16 7.91 9.07
N GLU A 66 11.91 9.01 9.06
CA GLU A 66 12.04 9.91 7.91
C GLU A 66 12.74 9.24 6.73
N ILE A 67 13.84 8.52 6.98
CA ILE A 67 14.55 7.75 5.95
C ILE A 67 13.62 6.72 5.32
N ARG A 68 12.84 5.97 6.11
CA ARG A 68 11.88 4.99 5.58
C ARG A 68 10.80 5.62 4.72
N ARG A 69 10.30 6.81 5.09
CA ARG A 69 9.32 7.55 4.27
C ARG A 69 9.94 7.96 2.94
N ASN A 70 11.16 8.48 2.95
CA ASN A 70 11.87 8.85 1.72
C ASN A 70 12.16 7.63 0.83
N GLU A 71 12.56 6.50 1.40
CA GLU A 71 12.76 5.27 0.62
C GLU A 71 11.48 4.75 -0.01
N GLN A 72 10.33 4.88 0.67
CA GLN A 72 9.02 4.54 0.10
C GLN A 72 8.67 5.47 -1.06
N HIS A 73 8.93 6.77 -0.94
CA HIS A 73 8.75 7.74 -2.03
C HIS A 73 9.70 7.45 -3.21
N ASP A 74 10.98 7.20 -2.97
CA ASP A 74 11.95 6.86 -4.01
C ASP A 74 11.57 5.57 -4.74
N SER A 75 11.16 4.54 -3.99
CA SER A 75 10.73 3.25 -4.55
C SER A 75 9.45 3.43 -5.37
N PHE A 76 8.52 4.28 -4.91
CA PHE A 76 7.32 4.66 -5.63
C PHE A 76 7.66 5.29 -6.98
N ILE A 77 8.49 6.34 -7.01
CA ILE A 77 8.85 7.03 -8.26
C ILE A 77 9.55 6.08 -9.23
N ASN A 78 10.42 5.20 -8.73
CA ASN A 78 11.12 4.22 -9.57
C ASN A 78 10.17 3.18 -10.18
N ALA A 79 9.23 2.64 -9.39
CA ALA A 79 8.25 1.67 -9.87
C ALA A 79 7.33 2.30 -10.94
N VAL A 80 6.84 3.51 -10.68
CA VAL A 80 6.03 4.28 -11.65
C VAL A 80 6.80 4.51 -12.94
N THR A 81 8.05 4.94 -12.83
CA THR A 81 8.90 5.17 -14.01
C THR A 81 9.10 3.90 -14.83
N HIS A 82 9.23 2.75 -14.17
CA HIS A 82 9.38 1.47 -14.86
C HIS A 82 8.09 1.06 -15.59
N GLU A 83 6.94 1.11 -14.92
CA GLU A 83 5.63 0.79 -15.53
C GLU A 83 5.28 1.72 -16.70
N LEU A 84 5.73 2.99 -16.68
CA LEU A 84 5.54 3.92 -17.79
C LEU A 84 6.53 3.69 -18.95
N LYS A 85 7.78 3.32 -18.66
CA LYS A 85 8.82 3.13 -19.69
C LYS A 85 8.48 1.99 -20.67
N THR A 86 7.94 0.89 -20.17
CA THR A 86 7.63 -0.29 -21.00
C THR A 86 6.65 0.00 -22.14
N PRO A 87 5.43 0.53 -21.91
CA PRO A 87 4.50 0.86 -23.00
C PRO A 87 5.04 1.94 -23.92
N ILE A 88 5.78 2.94 -23.40
CA ILE A 88 6.42 3.98 -24.23
C ILE A 88 7.45 3.36 -25.18
N ALA A 89 8.28 2.43 -24.69
CA ALA A 89 9.28 1.76 -25.51
C ALA A 89 8.64 0.88 -26.60
N SER A 90 7.56 0.17 -26.25
CA SER A 90 6.76 -0.64 -27.17
C SER A 90 6.13 0.21 -28.28
N ILE A 91 5.41 1.28 -27.94
CA ILE A 91 4.83 2.23 -28.90
C ILE A 91 5.91 2.80 -29.83
N ARG A 92 7.06 3.19 -29.27
CA ARG A 92 8.19 3.71 -30.06
C ARG A 92 8.74 2.66 -31.04
N LEU A 93 8.81 1.39 -30.65
CA LEU A 93 9.27 0.31 -31.52
C LEU A 93 8.31 0.09 -32.70
N TYR A 94 7.00 0.09 -32.45
CA TYR A 94 5.99 0.00 -33.52
C TYR A 94 6.10 1.18 -34.50
N LEU A 95 6.20 2.42 -33.99
CA LEU A 95 6.39 3.61 -34.81
C LEU A 95 7.69 3.56 -35.64
N GLN A 96 8.81 3.13 -35.04
CA GLN A 96 10.08 2.98 -35.75
C GLN A 96 10.00 1.91 -36.84
N THR A 97 9.24 0.84 -36.61
CA THR A 97 9.04 -0.23 -37.60
C THR A 97 8.21 0.27 -38.77
N LEU A 98 7.10 0.97 -38.48
CA LEU A 98 6.24 1.60 -39.49
C LEU A 98 6.96 2.66 -40.32
N GLN A 99 7.94 3.38 -39.76
CA GLN A 99 8.74 4.35 -40.50
C GLN A 99 9.83 3.72 -41.38
N ARG A 100 10.39 2.58 -40.97
CA ARG A 100 11.56 1.98 -41.64
C ARG A 100 11.22 0.90 -42.65
N ARG A 101 10.04 0.30 -42.55
CA ARG A 101 9.63 -0.85 -43.37
C ARG A 101 8.23 -0.63 -43.92
N GLU A 102 8.02 -1.02 -45.16
CA GLU A 102 6.67 -1.23 -45.66
C GLU A 102 6.10 -2.49 -45.01
N VAL A 103 5.05 -2.28 -44.22
CA VAL A 103 4.28 -3.34 -43.56
C VAL A 103 2.96 -3.47 -44.28
N ASP A 104 2.47 -4.69 -44.44
CA ASP A 104 1.17 -4.94 -45.04
C ASP A 104 0.02 -4.29 -44.23
N ALA A 105 -1.17 -4.25 -44.82
CA ALA A 105 -2.31 -3.60 -44.21
C ALA A 105 -2.79 -4.30 -42.93
N GLU A 106 -2.61 -5.61 -42.82
CA GLU A 106 -3.10 -6.42 -41.69
C GLU A 106 -2.21 -6.24 -40.47
N GLN A 107 -0.90 -6.37 -40.63
CA GLN A 107 0.12 -6.17 -39.61
C GLN A 107 0.17 -4.71 -39.15
N ARG A 108 -0.06 -3.75 -40.06
CA ARG A 108 -0.21 -2.33 -39.69
C ARG A 108 -1.40 -2.10 -38.76
N ARG A 109 -2.53 -2.77 -39.01
CA ARG A 109 -3.71 -2.69 -38.15
C ARG A 109 -3.45 -3.30 -36.77
N GLU A 110 -2.73 -4.42 -36.71
CA GLU A 110 -2.31 -5.05 -35.45
C GLU A 110 -1.38 -4.12 -34.64
N PHE A 111 -0.44 -3.44 -35.29
CA PHE A 111 0.44 -2.46 -34.63
C PHE A 111 -0.36 -1.30 -34.05
N TYR A 112 -1.34 -0.76 -34.79
CA TYR A 112 -2.20 0.30 -34.26
C TYR A 112 -3.03 -0.17 -33.06
N GLN A 113 -3.60 -1.37 -33.10
CA GLN A 113 -4.33 -1.93 -31.97
C GLN A 113 -3.42 -2.11 -30.75
N SER A 114 -2.21 -2.64 -30.94
CA SER A 114 -1.23 -2.82 -29.87
C SER A 114 -0.81 -1.48 -29.25
N MET A 115 -0.56 -0.46 -30.07
CA MET A 115 -0.23 0.89 -29.61
C MET A 115 -1.39 1.56 -28.84
N LEU A 116 -2.64 1.34 -29.27
CA LEU A 116 -3.82 1.84 -28.56
C LEU A 116 -3.95 1.19 -27.19
N LEU A 117 -3.82 -0.15 -27.11
CA LEU A 117 -3.84 -0.89 -25.85
C LEU A 117 -2.73 -0.43 -24.89
N ASP A 118 -1.51 -0.21 -25.39
CA ASP A 118 -0.41 0.32 -24.58
C ASP A 118 -0.68 1.75 -24.09
N THR A 119 -1.37 2.57 -24.88
CA THR A 119 -1.77 3.93 -24.51
C THR A 119 -2.83 3.92 -23.41
N GLU A 120 -3.84 3.06 -23.51
CA GLU A 120 -4.85 2.86 -22.47
C GLU A 120 -4.24 2.31 -21.17
N ARG A 121 -3.27 1.41 -21.28
CA ARG A 121 -2.51 0.91 -20.11
C ARG A 121 -1.71 2.03 -19.45
N LEU A 122 -1.10 2.92 -20.24
CA LEU A 122 -0.34 4.06 -19.74
C LEU A 122 -1.28 5.04 -19.02
N LEU A 123 -2.45 5.35 -19.59
CA LEU A 123 -3.45 6.21 -18.98
C LEU A 123 -3.92 5.67 -17.62
N ARG A 124 -4.29 4.37 -17.55
CA ARG A 124 -4.65 3.70 -16.29
C ARG A 124 -3.53 3.78 -15.25
N THR A 125 -2.27 3.64 -15.69
CA THR A 125 -1.12 3.74 -14.78
C THR A 125 -0.98 5.16 -14.22
N VAL A 126 -1.17 6.20 -15.04
CA VAL A 126 -1.15 7.60 -14.60
C VAL A 126 -2.28 7.87 -13.61
N GLU A 127 -3.50 7.40 -13.88
CA GLU A 127 -4.64 7.54 -12.97
C GLU A 127 -4.37 6.88 -11.61
N GLN A 128 -3.82 5.66 -11.60
CA GLN A 128 -3.42 4.96 -10.38
C GLN A 128 -2.38 5.76 -9.58
N VAL A 129 -1.43 6.41 -10.25
CA VAL A 129 -0.42 7.26 -9.62
C VAL A 129 -1.04 8.51 -9.01
N LEU A 130 -1.94 9.18 -9.73
CA LEU A 130 -2.66 10.36 -9.23
C LEU A 130 -3.55 10.02 -8.04
N GLN A 131 -4.29 8.91 -8.10
CA GLN A 131 -5.12 8.43 -6.98
C GLN A 131 -4.26 8.09 -5.76
N ALA A 132 -3.14 7.38 -5.93
CA ALA A 132 -2.22 7.07 -4.84
C ALA A 132 -1.60 8.33 -4.21
N GLY A 133 -1.36 9.38 -5.01
CA GLY A 133 -0.94 10.69 -4.55
C GLY A 133 -2.04 11.42 -3.75
N ALA A 134 -3.26 11.42 -4.26
CA ALA A 134 -4.42 12.10 -3.66
C ALA A 134 -4.79 11.54 -2.28
N VAL A 135 -4.72 10.21 -2.08
CA VAL A 135 -4.97 9.57 -0.78
C VAL A 135 -3.95 10.02 0.29
N GLY A 136 -2.74 10.42 -0.10
CA GLY A 136 -1.74 10.97 0.82
C GLY A 136 -1.97 12.43 1.22
N GLN A 137 -2.76 13.18 0.43
CA GLN A 137 -3.00 14.62 0.63
C GLN A 137 -4.41 14.95 1.15
N LYS A 138 -5.37 14.01 1.13
CA LYS A 138 -6.71 14.22 1.68
C LYS A 138 -6.67 14.47 3.19
N LYS A 139 -6.52 15.75 3.56
CA LYS A 139 -6.98 16.35 4.84
C LYS A 139 -8.43 16.84 4.74
N ILE A 140 -9.17 16.46 3.69
CA ILE A 140 -10.60 16.72 3.62
C ILE A 140 -11.26 15.72 4.57
N PRO A 141 -11.99 16.17 5.61
CA PRO A 141 -12.68 15.24 6.48
C PRO A 141 -13.68 14.45 5.63
N ALA A 142 -13.45 13.14 5.51
CA ALA A 142 -14.37 12.21 4.88
C ALA A 142 -15.76 12.43 5.49
N GLN A 143 -16.77 12.68 4.66
CA GLN A 143 -18.12 12.94 5.15
C GLN A 143 -18.73 11.61 5.56
N ARG A 144 -18.54 11.25 6.84
CA ARG A 144 -19.06 9.99 7.37
C ARG A 144 -20.56 10.09 7.54
N LEU A 145 -21.28 9.29 6.79
CA LEU A 145 -22.73 9.20 6.80
C LEU A 145 -23.14 7.79 7.24
N PRO A 146 -24.27 7.62 7.94
CA PRO A 146 -24.86 6.30 8.14
C PRO A 146 -25.33 5.76 6.78
N LEU A 147 -24.98 4.52 6.46
CA LEU A 147 -25.38 3.84 5.23
C LEU A 147 -25.66 2.35 5.49
N GLU A 148 -26.48 1.77 4.61
CA GLU A 148 -26.73 0.33 4.58
C GLU A 148 -25.66 -0.37 3.75
N PHE A 149 -24.71 -1.01 4.41
CA PHE A 149 -23.55 -1.58 3.75
C PHE A 149 -23.90 -2.78 2.87
N ASN A 150 -24.93 -3.54 3.22
CA ASN A 150 -25.47 -4.61 2.39
C ASN A 150 -25.98 -4.09 1.02
N ALA A 151 -26.64 -2.93 0.98
CA ALA A 151 -27.08 -2.33 -0.27
C ALA A 151 -25.89 -1.89 -1.14
N LEU A 152 -24.86 -1.27 -0.53
CA LEU A 152 -23.64 -0.89 -1.22
C LEU A 152 -22.88 -2.10 -1.79
N VAL A 153 -22.77 -3.19 -1.03
CA VAL A 153 -22.11 -4.43 -1.49
C VAL A 153 -22.86 -5.01 -2.68
N ARG A 154 -24.20 -5.07 -2.65
CA ARG A 154 -25.01 -5.55 -3.78
C ARG A 154 -24.82 -4.69 -5.03
N GLU A 155 -24.83 -3.36 -4.90
CA GLU A 155 -24.57 -2.44 -6.02
C GLU A 155 -23.17 -2.67 -6.62
N CYS A 156 -22.14 -2.83 -5.78
CA CYS A 156 -20.79 -3.15 -6.24
C CYS A 156 -20.73 -4.50 -6.97
N MET A 157 -21.45 -5.52 -6.50
CA MET A 157 -21.53 -6.83 -7.16
C MET A 157 -22.20 -6.75 -8.53
N GLU A 158 -23.30 -6.01 -8.66
CA GLU A 158 -23.98 -5.79 -9.94
C GLU A 158 -23.06 -5.10 -10.95
N LEU A 159 -22.37 -4.04 -10.53
CA LEU A 159 -21.40 -3.34 -11.38
C LEU A 159 -20.23 -4.23 -11.80
N ALA A 160 -19.72 -5.07 -10.89
CA ALA A 160 -18.66 -6.03 -11.20
C ALA A 160 -19.13 -7.08 -12.20
N SER A 161 -20.36 -7.60 -12.02
CA SER A 161 -20.98 -8.56 -12.94
C SER A 161 -21.11 -7.99 -14.35
N LEU A 162 -21.58 -6.74 -14.48
CA LEU A 162 -21.72 -6.06 -15.76
C LEU A 162 -20.36 -5.80 -16.43
N ARG A 163 -19.40 -5.27 -15.65
CA ARG A 163 -18.07 -4.90 -16.15
C ARG A 163 -17.29 -6.10 -16.68
N HIS A 164 -17.34 -7.22 -15.97
CA HIS A 164 -16.55 -8.41 -16.28
C HIS A 164 -17.37 -9.51 -16.98
N HIS A 165 -18.61 -9.22 -17.38
CA HIS A 165 -19.52 -10.16 -18.05
C HIS A 165 -19.69 -11.49 -17.28
N LEU A 166 -19.77 -11.41 -15.95
CA LEU A 166 -19.93 -12.58 -15.09
C LEU A 166 -21.35 -13.14 -15.21
N ARG A 167 -21.47 -14.46 -15.15
CA ARG A 167 -22.76 -15.14 -15.07
C ARG A 167 -23.24 -15.14 -13.62
N PRO A 168 -24.55 -15.26 -13.36
CA PRO A 168 -25.08 -15.36 -12.00
C PRO A 168 -24.45 -16.48 -11.16
N GLU A 169 -24.03 -17.57 -11.80
CA GLU A 169 -23.38 -18.73 -11.16
C GLU A 169 -21.94 -18.46 -10.71
N ASP A 170 -21.30 -17.43 -11.28
CA ASP A 170 -19.91 -17.06 -10.98
C ASP A 170 -19.83 -16.24 -9.66
N LEU A 171 -20.97 -15.81 -9.11
CA LEU A 171 -21.09 -15.01 -7.88
C LEU A 171 -22.04 -15.67 -6.87
N ASP A 172 -21.53 -16.05 -5.70
CA ASP A 172 -22.35 -16.53 -4.58
C ASP A 172 -22.39 -15.44 -3.49
N TYR A 173 -23.59 -14.93 -3.17
CA TYR A 173 -23.76 -13.90 -2.15
C TYR A 173 -24.59 -14.40 -0.97
N ARG A 174 -24.06 -14.24 0.24
CA ARG A 174 -24.70 -14.66 1.49
C ARG A 174 -24.68 -13.55 2.53
N GLU A 175 -25.80 -13.40 3.23
CA GLU A 175 -25.96 -12.44 4.33
C GLU A 175 -26.31 -13.18 5.62
N SER A 176 -25.60 -12.87 6.70
CA SER A 176 -25.85 -13.34 8.06
C SER A 176 -25.95 -12.12 8.98
N LEU A 177 -27.17 -11.64 9.22
CA LEU A 177 -27.40 -10.39 9.96
C LEU A 177 -27.61 -10.58 11.47
N ASN A 178 -27.62 -11.82 11.98
CA ASN A 178 -27.78 -12.16 13.41
C ASN A 178 -28.89 -11.36 14.14
N GLY A 179 -30.05 -11.20 13.49
CA GLY A 179 -31.20 -10.49 14.05
C GLY A 179 -31.25 -8.98 13.77
N ALA A 180 -30.25 -8.41 13.11
CA ALA A 180 -30.30 -7.05 12.59
C ALA A 180 -31.14 -6.97 11.30
N ALA A 181 -31.79 -5.82 11.08
CA ALA A 181 -32.58 -5.57 9.87
C ALA A 181 -31.68 -5.25 8.65
N SER A 182 -30.52 -4.63 8.88
CA SER A 182 -29.53 -4.32 7.85
C SER A 182 -28.13 -4.22 8.46
N ALA A 183 -27.10 -4.29 7.60
CA ALA A 183 -25.72 -4.11 7.98
C ALA A 183 -25.38 -2.61 7.99
N GLY A 184 -25.76 -1.89 9.04
CA GLY A 184 -25.53 -0.45 9.16
C GLY A 184 -24.06 -0.12 9.44
N VAL A 185 -23.47 0.79 8.66
CA VAL A 185 -22.10 1.30 8.86
C VAL A 185 -22.07 2.82 8.72
N THR A 186 -21.24 3.48 9.52
CA THR A 186 -20.96 4.92 9.38
C THR A 186 -19.63 5.12 8.65
N GLY A 187 -19.68 5.66 7.43
CA GLY A 187 -18.50 5.83 6.58
C GLY A 187 -18.73 6.76 5.41
N ASP A 188 -17.68 7.00 4.62
CA ASP A 188 -17.79 7.70 3.35
C ASP A 188 -18.24 6.69 2.27
N PRO A 189 -19.42 6.87 1.66
CA PRO A 189 -19.96 5.91 0.70
C PRO A 189 -19.02 5.66 -0.49
N GLU A 190 -18.33 6.70 -0.98
CA GLU A 190 -17.47 6.59 -2.16
C GLU A 190 -16.17 5.86 -1.83
N GLU A 191 -15.61 6.08 -0.64
CA GLU A 191 -14.42 5.34 -0.18
C GLU A 191 -14.73 3.87 0.06
N LEU A 192 -15.89 3.56 0.67
CA LEU A 192 -16.35 2.18 0.87
C LEU A 192 -16.65 1.49 -0.46
N ARG A 193 -17.33 2.16 -1.39
CA ARG A 193 -17.58 1.67 -2.76
C ARG A 193 -16.28 1.35 -3.47
N THR A 194 -15.28 2.22 -3.35
CA THR A 194 -13.95 2.01 -3.92
C THR A 194 -13.26 0.80 -3.30
N ALA A 195 -13.32 0.65 -1.97
CA ALA A 195 -12.72 -0.49 -1.27
C ALA A 195 -13.36 -1.83 -1.69
N VAL A 196 -14.69 -1.91 -1.71
CA VAL A 196 -15.42 -3.13 -2.11
C VAL A 196 -15.17 -3.46 -3.58
N SER A 197 -15.29 -2.48 -4.47
CA SER A 197 -15.02 -2.67 -5.91
C SER A 197 -13.59 -3.19 -6.16
N ASN A 198 -12.60 -2.65 -5.43
CA ASN A 198 -11.21 -3.12 -5.56
C ASN A 198 -11.04 -4.58 -5.13
N LEU A 199 -11.74 -5.04 -4.09
CA LEU A 199 -11.70 -6.44 -3.68
C LEU A 199 -12.33 -7.35 -4.73
N LEU A 200 -13.50 -6.97 -5.26
CA LEU A 200 -14.19 -7.73 -6.31
C LEU A 200 -13.38 -7.77 -7.62
N ASP A 201 -12.85 -6.63 -8.06
CA ASP A 201 -12.01 -6.55 -9.27
C ASP A 201 -10.76 -7.42 -9.14
N ASN A 202 -10.13 -7.46 -7.96
CA ASN A 202 -9.00 -8.36 -7.71
C ASN A 202 -9.43 -9.83 -7.74
N ALA A 203 -10.54 -10.18 -7.09
CA ALA A 203 -11.06 -11.54 -7.06
C ALA A 203 -11.34 -12.10 -8.47
N VAL A 204 -11.92 -11.28 -9.36
CA VAL A 204 -12.13 -11.65 -10.76
C VAL A 204 -10.80 -11.80 -11.50
N LYS A 205 -9.95 -10.76 -11.42
CA LYS A 205 -8.71 -10.66 -12.20
C LYS A 205 -7.73 -11.81 -11.93
N TYR A 206 -7.68 -12.31 -10.69
CA TYR A 206 -6.72 -13.33 -10.27
C TYR A 206 -7.29 -14.76 -10.33
N SER A 207 -8.45 -14.98 -10.96
CA SER A 207 -9.12 -16.28 -11.14
C SER A 207 -9.11 -16.75 -12.62
N PRO A 208 -7.96 -17.25 -13.15
CA PRO A 208 -7.81 -17.56 -14.58
C PRO A 208 -8.50 -18.86 -15.03
N GLU A 209 -8.74 -19.82 -14.15
CA GLU A 209 -9.32 -21.15 -14.48
C GLU A 209 -10.86 -21.17 -14.40
N GLY A 210 -11.48 -20.03 -14.13
CA GLY A 210 -12.91 -19.88 -13.91
C GLY A 210 -13.16 -18.92 -12.76
N VAL A 211 -14.12 -18.00 -12.94
CA VAL A 211 -14.47 -17.04 -11.90
C VAL A 211 -15.55 -17.65 -11.03
N HIS A 212 -15.20 -17.95 -9.77
CA HIS A 212 -16.19 -18.26 -8.75
C HIS A 212 -15.84 -17.49 -7.48
N ILE A 213 -16.64 -16.46 -7.18
CA ILE A 213 -16.41 -15.54 -6.09
C ILE A 213 -17.54 -15.69 -5.08
N SER A 214 -17.19 -16.04 -3.85
CA SER A 214 -18.11 -16.07 -2.71
C SER A 214 -17.95 -14.78 -1.90
N VAL A 215 -19.06 -14.07 -1.72
CA VAL A 215 -19.16 -12.83 -0.95
C VAL A 215 -20.08 -13.08 0.23
N GLU A 216 -19.54 -13.02 1.43
CA GLU A 216 -20.30 -13.21 2.67
C GLU A 216 -20.28 -11.93 3.49
N LEU A 217 -21.45 -11.45 3.87
CA LEU A 217 -21.62 -10.32 4.77
C LEU A 217 -22.21 -10.79 6.10
N ASP A 218 -21.47 -10.58 7.18
CA ASP A 218 -21.77 -11.08 8.51
C ASP A 218 -21.76 -9.94 9.53
N VAL A 219 -22.76 -9.90 10.41
CA VAL A 219 -22.87 -8.93 11.50
C VAL A 219 -22.74 -9.69 12.82
N PRO A 220 -21.51 -10.05 13.26
CA PRO A 220 -21.32 -10.91 14.42
C PRO A 220 -21.79 -10.27 15.74
N ASP A 221 -21.80 -8.93 15.82
CA ASP A 221 -22.22 -8.15 16.98
C ASP A 221 -22.66 -6.74 16.56
N GLN A 222 -23.07 -5.90 17.52
CA GLN A 222 -23.56 -4.54 17.25
C GLN A 222 -22.47 -3.54 16.85
N GLU A 223 -21.18 -3.88 17.01
CA GLU A 223 -20.07 -2.96 16.75
C GLU A 223 -19.36 -3.23 15.43
N ARG A 224 -19.57 -4.41 14.83
CA ARG A 224 -18.77 -4.87 13.69
C ARG A 224 -19.63 -5.46 12.58
N VAL A 225 -19.24 -5.10 11.36
CA VAL A 225 -19.70 -5.72 10.12
C VAL A 225 -18.49 -6.32 9.43
N VAL A 226 -18.61 -7.58 9.00
CA VAL A 226 -17.52 -8.36 8.38
C VAL A 226 -17.92 -8.73 6.97
N LEU A 227 -17.19 -8.20 5.99
CA LEU A 227 -17.27 -8.62 4.59
C LEU A 227 -16.14 -9.61 4.30
N ARG A 228 -16.48 -10.80 3.83
CA ARG A 228 -15.53 -11.80 3.33
C ARG A 228 -15.73 -11.93 1.83
N VAL A 229 -14.65 -11.73 1.08
CA VAL A 229 -14.60 -12.00 -0.37
C VAL A 229 -13.62 -13.13 -0.58
N ARG A 230 -14.08 -14.22 -1.17
CA ARG A 230 -13.29 -15.41 -1.43
C ARG A 230 -13.31 -15.74 -2.92
N ASP A 231 -12.13 -15.81 -3.51
CA ASP A 231 -11.91 -16.29 -4.87
C ASP A 231 -11.25 -17.69 -4.87
N GLN A 232 -11.19 -18.30 -6.05
CA GLN A 232 -10.46 -19.53 -6.34
C GLN A 232 -9.24 -19.27 -7.23
N GLY A 233 -8.61 -18.11 -7.05
CA GLY A 233 -7.49 -17.67 -7.85
C GLY A 233 -6.16 -18.31 -7.47
N VAL A 234 -5.09 -17.77 -8.07
CA VAL A 234 -3.70 -18.21 -7.86
C VAL A 234 -3.20 -18.06 -6.42
N GLY A 235 -3.95 -17.33 -5.58
CA GLY A 235 -3.62 -17.07 -4.19
C GLY A 235 -2.46 -16.09 -3.99
N ILE A 236 -2.10 -15.86 -2.73
CA ILE A 236 -1.02 -14.94 -2.35
C ILE A 236 -0.02 -15.69 -1.45
N PRO A 237 1.28 -15.72 -1.78
CA PRO A 237 2.29 -16.32 -0.93
C PRO A 237 2.30 -15.69 0.48
N GLN A 238 2.44 -16.51 1.52
CA GLN A 238 2.28 -16.05 2.92
C GLN A 238 3.24 -14.90 3.29
N HIS A 239 4.44 -14.88 2.73
CA HIS A 239 5.44 -13.84 2.97
C HIS A 239 5.08 -12.48 2.33
N GLU A 240 4.13 -12.46 1.38
CA GLU A 240 3.70 -11.26 0.66
C GLU A 240 2.43 -10.62 1.23
N LEU A 241 1.69 -11.30 2.13
CA LEU A 241 0.42 -10.83 2.69
C LEU A 241 0.48 -9.44 3.34
N LYS A 242 1.62 -9.05 3.93
CA LYS A 242 1.81 -7.70 4.49
C LYS A 242 2.27 -6.67 3.45
N ARG A 243 2.81 -7.13 2.33
CA ARG A 243 3.41 -6.29 1.29
C ARG A 243 2.39 -5.88 0.23
N ILE A 244 1.33 -6.66 0.00
CA ILE A 244 0.24 -6.32 -0.95
C ILE A 244 -0.46 -4.98 -0.64
N PHE A 245 -0.47 -4.54 0.62
CA PHE A 245 -1.04 -3.24 1.00
C PHE A 245 -0.08 -2.07 0.79
N ARG A 246 1.17 -2.34 0.36
CA ARG A 246 2.12 -1.28 0.00
C ARG A 246 1.80 -0.78 -1.40
N ARG A 247 1.88 0.54 -1.56
CA ARG A 247 1.68 1.21 -2.85
C ARG A 247 2.59 0.57 -3.92
N PHE A 248 2.01 0.25 -5.09
CA PHE A 248 2.70 -0.31 -6.27
C PHE A 248 3.39 -1.65 -6.08
N TYR A 249 3.10 -2.35 -4.98
CA TYR A 249 3.51 -3.74 -4.84
C TYR A 249 2.54 -4.63 -5.63
N ARG A 250 3.09 -5.47 -6.51
CA ARG A 250 2.38 -6.57 -7.17
C ARG A 250 3.12 -7.85 -6.87
N VAL A 251 2.38 -8.91 -6.57
CA VAL A 251 2.94 -10.26 -6.47
C VAL A 251 3.42 -10.64 -7.87
N ALA A 252 4.70 -11.04 -7.97
CA ALA A 252 5.32 -11.47 -9.22
C ALA A 252 5.14 -12.98 -9.42
#